data_AF-A0A524P625-F1
#
_entry.id   AF-A0A524P625-F1
#
_cell.length_a   1.000
_cell.length_b   1.000
_cell.length_c   1.000
_cell.angle_alpha   90.00
_cell.angle_beta   90.00
_cell.angle_gamma   90.00
#
_symmetry.space_group_name_H-M   'P 1'
#
loop_
_entity.id
_entity.type
_entity.pdbx_description
1 polymer ?
#
loop_
_entity_poly.entity_id
_entity_poly.type
_entity_poly.pdbx_seq_one_letter_code
_entity_poly.pdbx_strand_id
1 'polypeptide(L)'
;MAGPNRPSAREVSNIVCAEQGRTVNPLGASDFLWQWGQFVDHDIGLRDETPAESSPILFNALDPLESFTNDFGRISFFRTPAGPGTGTGLPREQLNTISSYIDSSNVYGVT
;
A
#
# COMPACT_ATOMS: atom_id res chain seq x y z
N MET A 1 -5.96 11.32 6.18
CA MET A 1 -4.93 11.04 5.15
C MET A 1 -5.27 11.87 3.92
N ALA A 2 -4.26 12.48 3.30
CA ALA A 2 -4.32 13.78 2.60
C ALA A 2 -4.65 14.94 3.57
N GLY A 3 -3.79 15.96 3.64
CA GLY A 3 -4.12 17.19 4.36
C GLY A 3 -5.36 17.86 3.74
N PRO A 4 -6.04 18.79 4.44
CA PRO A 4 -7.31 19.35 3.98
C PRO A 4 -7.25 20.02 2.60
N ASN A 5 -6.05 20.42 2.16
CA ASN A 5 -5.80 21.10 0.89
C ASN A 5 -5.15 20.18 -0.17
N ARG A 6 -5.30 18.85 -0.06
CA ARG A 6 -4.74 17.88 -1.01
C ARG A 6 -5.84 16.97 -1.56
N PRO A 7 -5.75 16.55 -2.84
CA PRO A 7 -6.64 15.55 -3.41
C PRO A 7 -6.68 14.28 -2.57
N SER A 8 -7.83 13.59 -2.59
CA SER A 8 -7.96 12.31 -1.91
C SER A 8 -7.10 11.23 -2.60
N ALA A 9 -6.74 10.17 -1.87
CA ALA A 9 -6.01 9.04 -2.48
C ALA A 9 -6.78 8.41 -3.64
N ARG A 10 -8.12 8.34 -3.54
CA ARG A 10 -8.96 7.81 -4.62
C ARG A 10 -8.99 8.72 -5.84
N GLU A 11 -9.10 10.03 -5.63
CA GLU A 11 -9.06 11.01 -6.72
C GLU A 11 -7.73 10.93 -7.48
N VAL A 12 -6.59 10.85 -6.78
CA VAL A 12 -5.28 10.68 -7.42
C VAL A 12 -5.22 9.36 -8.20
N SER A 13 -5.71 8.26 -7.63
CA SER A 13 -5.76 6.96 -8.30
C SER A 13 -6.56 7.01 -9.61
N ASN A 14 -7.72 7.66 -9.60
CA ASN A 14 -8.57 7.82 -10.77
C ASN A 14 -7.92 8.66 -11.88
N ILE A 15 -7.13 9.68 -11.51
CA ILE A 15 -6.48 10.58 -12.47
C ILE A 15 -5.20 9.99 -13.04
N VAL A 16 -4.39 9.31 -12.20
CA VAL A 16 -3.02 8.91 -12.54
C VAL A 16 -2.91 7.44 -12.97
N CYS A 17 -3.66 6.56 -12.32
CA CYS A 17 -3.50 5.10 -12.49
C CYS A 17 -4.57 4.47 -13.39
N ALA A 18 -5.58 5.23 -13.81
CA ALA A 18 -6.62 4.72 -14.70
C ALA A 18 -6.04 4.42 -16.09
N GLU A 19 -5.99 3.14 -16.44
CA GLU A 19 -5.53 2.66 -17.74
C GLU A 19 -6.69 2.09 -18.55
N GLN A 20 -6.76 2.42 -19.84
CA GLN A 20 -7.84 1.98 -20.75
C GLN A 20 -7.45 0.81 -21.66
N GLY A 21 -6.27 0.23 -21.48
CA GLY A 21 -5.74 -0.80 -22.35
C GLY A 21 -4.64 -1.62 -21.68
N ARG A 22 -3.91 -2.39 -22.49
CA ARG A 22 -2.74 -3.14 -22.03
C ARG A 22 -1.47 -2.38 -22.39
N THR A 23 -0.79 -1.83 -21.40
CA THR A 23 0.59 -1.38 -21.56
C THR A 23 1.53 -2.56 -21.36
N VAL A 24 2.32 -2.86 -22.38
CA VAL A 24 3.40 -3.85 -22.28
C VAL A 24 4.68 -3.18 -21.81
N ASN A 25 5.55 -3.94 -21.13
CA ASN A 25 6.86 -3.44 -20.76
C ASN A 25 7.68 -3.09 -22.03
N PRO A 26 8.15 -1.84 -22.20
CA PRO A 26 8.81 -1.40 -23.43
C PRO A 26 10.20 -2.03 -23.64
N LEU A 27 10.78 -2.64 -22.60
CA LEU A 27 12.06 -3.35 -22.67
C LEU A 27 11.86 -4.86 -22.92
N GLY A 28 10.63 -5.32 -23.12
CA GLY A 28 10.33 -6.73 -23.35
C GLY A 28 10.61 -7.63 -22.14
N ALA A 29 10.62 -7.06 -20.93
CA ALA A 29 10.77 -7.84 -19.70
C ALA A 29 9.58 -8.81 -19.54
N SER A 30 9.87 -10.03 -19.08
CA SER A 30 8.84 -11.00 -18.74
C SER A 30 8.18 -10.67 -17.40
N ASP A 31 6.98 -11.21 -17.18
CA ASP A 31 6.26 -11.07 -15.91
C ASP A 31 7.05 -11.67 -14.71
N PHE A 32 8.04 -12.53 -14.98
CA PHE A 32 8.97 -13.02 -13.96
C PHE A 32 9.75 -11.89 -13.29
N LEU A 33 10.09 -10.81 -14.01
CA LEU A 33 10.80 -9.66 -13.42
C LEU A 33 9.93 -8.98 -12.35
N TRP A 34 8.64 -8.80 -12.62
CA TRP A 34 7.68 -8.24 -11.65
C TRP A 34 7.55 -9.16 -10.42
N GLN A 35 7.38 -10.46 -10.67
CA GLN A 35 7.22 -11.44 -9.60
C GLN A 35 8.47 -11.54 -8.71
N TRP A 36 9.66 -11.47 -9.31
CA TRP A 36 10.91 -11.46 -8.56
C TRP A 36 11.07 -10.20 -7.70
N GLY A 37 10.63 -9.04 -8.21
CA GLY A 37 10.59 -7.80 -7.44
C GLY A 37 9.75 -7.93 -6.17
N GLN A 38 8.54 -8.51 -6.27
CA GLN A 38 7.71 -8.80 -5.09
C GLN A 38 8.38 -9.79 -4.15
N PHE A 39 9.02 -10.84 -4.68
CA PHE A 39 9.72 -11.83 -3.85
C PHE A 39 10.84 -11.18 -3.03
N VAL A 40 11.63 -10.28 -3.62
CA VAL A 40 12.68 -9.52 -2.92
C VAL A 40 12.11 -8.50 -1.94
N ASP A 41 11.03 -7.80 -2.28
CA ASP A 41 10.34 -6.86 -1.37
C ASP A 41 9.96 -7.56 -0.05
N HIS A 42 9.43 -8.78 -0.17
CA HIS A 42 9.05 -9.62 0.97
C HIS A 42 10.25 -10.16 1.78
N ASP A 43 11.49 -9.91 1.35
CA ASP A 43 12.71 -10.25 2.09
C ASP A 43 13.29 -9.05 2.84
N ILE A 44 12.91 -7.82 2.48
CA ILE A 44 13.54 -6.58 3.00
C ILE A 44 12.60 -5.75 3.88
N GLY A 45 11.29 -5.85 3.68
CA GLY A 45 10.31 -5.03 4.39
C GLY A 45 8.92 -5.63 4.51
N LEU A 46 8.42 -5.73 5.74
CA LEU A 46 7.02 -5.99 6.03
C LEU A 46 6.61 -5.10 7.19
N ARG A 47 5.68 -4.18 6.95
CA ARG A 47 5.11 -3.35 8.04
C ARG A 47 4.31 -4.23 9.00
N ASP A 48 4.22 -3.86 10.28
CA ASP A 48 3.27 -4.49 11.21
C ASP A 48 1.82 -4.36 10.69
N GLU A 49 1.19 -5.50 10.42
CA GLU A 49 -0.12 -5.57 9.78
C GLU A 49 -1.30 -5.47 10.74
N THR A 50 -1.04 -5.37 12.05
CA THR A 50 -2.08 -5.22 13.06
C THR A 50 -2.85 -3.91 12.83
N PRO A 51 -4.17 -3.93 12.61
CA PRO A 51 -4.93 -2.70 12.39
C PRO A 51 -4.98 -1.87 13.68
N ALA A 52 -4.44 -0.65 13.66
CA ALA A 52 -4.40 0.23 14.82
C ALA A 52 -5.43 1.37 14.75
N GLU A 53 -5.34 2.22 13.72
CA GLU A 53 -6.17 3.44 13.61
C GLU A 53 -6.96 3.45 12.32
N SER A 54 -8.29 3.48 12.40
CA SER A 54 -9.14 3.58 11.21
C SER A 54 -8.92 4.90 10.49
N SER A 55 -8.67 4.84 9.19
CA SER A 55 -8.49 6.01 8.32
C SER A 55 -9.04 5.70 6.91
N PRO A 56 -10.34 5.43 6.78
CA PRO A 56 -10.94 4.97 5.52
C PRO A 56 -10.71 5.95 4.37
N ILE A 57 -10.58 5.41 3.15
CA ILE A 57 -10.47 6.20 1.92
C ILE A 57 -11.88 6.39 1.37
N LEU A 58 -12.37 7.63 1.39
CA LEU A 58 -13.73 7.94 0.96
C LEU A 58 -13.83 8.01 -0.56
N PHE A 59 -14.99 7.61 -1.09
CA PHE A 59 -15.41 7.83 -2.47
C PHE A 59 -16.91 8.13 -2.50
N ASN A 60 -17.41 8.68 -3.61
CA ASN A 60 -18.84 8.94 -3.78
C ASN A 60 -19.45 8.03 -4.86
N ALA A 61 -20.77 8.00 -4.98
CA ALA A 61 -21.47 7.13 -5.92
C ALA A 61 -21.22 7.45 -7.41
N LEU A 62 -20.62 8.61 -7.72
CA LEU A 62 -20.20 9.00 -9.08
C LEU A 62 -18.72 8.67 -9.35
N ASP A 63 -18.01 8.11 -8.38
CA ASP A 63 -16.64 7.64 -8.60
C ASP A 63 -16.65 6.56 -9.68
N PRO A 64 -15.76 6.63 -10.70
CA PRO A 64 -15.63 5.62 -11.74
C PRO A 64 -14.99 4.35 -11.15
N LEU A 65 -15.75 3.66 -10.30
CA LEU A 65 -15.38 2.38 -9.71
C LEU A 65 -15.38 1.30 -10.81
N GLU A 66 -14.85 0.14 -10.47
CA GLU A 66 -14.88 -1.04 -11.33
C GLU A 66 -16.31 -1.37 -11.79
N SER A 67 -16.45 -2.25 -12.78
CA SER A 67 -17.72 -2.60 -13.45
C SER A 67 -18.89 -3.08 -12.56
N PHE A 68 -18.73 -3.11 -11.24
CA PHE A 68 -19.76 -3.46 -10.27
C PHE A 68 -20.25 -2.23 -9.47
N THR A 69 -21.50 -2.28 -9.03
CA THR A 69 -22.05 -1.22 -8.16
C THR A 69 -21.45 -1.32 -6.77
N ASN A 70 -20.89 -0.24 -6.26
CA ASN A 70 -20.37 -0.14 -4.91
C ASN A 70 -20.89 1.13 -4.24
N ASP A 71 -21.75 0.96 -3.24
CA ASP A 71 -22.44 2.00 -2.49
C ASP A 71 -21.94 2.15 -1.04
N PHE A 72 -20.85 1.48 -0.67
CA PHE A 72 -20.26 1.57 0.68
C PHE A 72 -19.68 2.95 1.01
N GLY A 73 -19.38 3.77 -0.01
CA GLY A 73 -18.85 5.14 0.12
C GLY A 73 -17.44 5.24 0.72
N ARG A 74 -16.79 4.10 0.98
CA ARG A 74 -15.44 4.04 1.55
C ARG A 74 -14.73 2.72 1.24
N ILE A 75 -13.42 2.80 1.08
CA ILE A 75 -12.49 1.67 1.11
C ILE A 75 -11.92 1.58 2.52
N SER A 76 -11.97 0.38 3.11
CA SER A 76 -11.44 0.14 4.45
C SER A 76 -9.92 0.34 4.46
N PHE A 77 -9.43 1.15 5.40
CA PHE A 77 -8.00 1.38 5.59
C PHE A 77 -7.72 1.65 7.06
N PHE A 78 -6.64 1.07 7.55
CA PHE A 78 -6.13 1.29 8.89
C PHE A 78 -4.66 1.66 8.80
N ARG A 79 -4.23 2.60 9.65
CA ARG A 79 -2.80 2.81 9.89
C ARG A 79 -2.27 1.62 10.69
N THR A 80 -1.03 1.25 10.42
CA THR A 80 -0.26 0.31 11.22
C THR A 80 0.06 0.92 12.59
N PRO A 81 0.44 0.13 13.61
CA PRO A 81 0.79 0.66 14.93
C PRO A 81 1.98 1.65 14.87
N ALA A 82 2.07 2.54 15.86
CA ALA A 82 3.25 3.37 16.03
C ALA A 82 4.41 2.51 16.58
N GLY A 83 5.63 2.76 16.14
CA GLY A 83 6.81 2.21 16.78
C GLY A 83 6.89 2.65 18.26
N PRO A 84 7.38 1.79 19.18
CA PRO A 84 7.50 2.12 20.59
C PRO A 84 8.26 3.43 20.83
N GLY A 85 7.71 4.29 21.69
CA GLY A 85 8.33 5.58 22.02
C GLY A 85 8.20 6.68 20.94
N THR A 86 7.45 6.43 19.86
CA THR A 86 7.22 7.41 18.78
C THR A 86 5.77 7.89 18.75
N GLY A 87 5.50 9.03 18.10
CA GLY A 87 4.14 9.55 17.93
C GLY A 87 3.54 10.31 19.13
N THR A 88 4.25 10.41 20.25
CA THR A 88 3.87 11.19 21.46
C THR A 88 4.97 12.18 21.84
N GLY A 89 5.26 13.14 20.95
CA GLY A 89 6.29 14.18 21.14
C GLY A 89 7.47 14.07 20.18
N LEU A 90 7.68 12.90 19.59
CA LEU A 90 8.49 12.68 18.40
C LEU A 90 7.59 12.29 17.21
N PRO A 91 8.02 12.49 15.96
CA PRO A 91 7.34 11.94 14.79
C PRO A 91 7.07 10.44 14.96
N ARG A 92 5.96 9.96 14.39
CA ARG A 92 5.58 8.55 14.44
C ARG A 92 6.40 7.75 13.44
N GLU A 93 7.06 6.68 13.89
CA GLU A 93 7.73 5.71 13.03
C GLU A 93 6.88 4.43 12.89
N GLN A 94 7.16 3.63 11.87
CA GLN A 94 6.50 2.35 11.61
C GLN A 94 7.51 1.20 11.77
N LEU A 95 7.01 0.01 12.13
CA LEU A 95 7.85 -1.15 12.38
C LEU A 95 7.98 -1.99 11.11
N ASN A 96 9.22 -2.35 10.77
CA ASN A 96 9.51 -3.50 9.91
C ASN A 96 9.54 -4.75 10.79
N THR A 97 8.73 -5.75 10.46
CA THR A 97 8.59 -7.01 11.22
C THR A 97 9.44 -8.13 10.63
N ILE A 98 10.22 -7.87 9.59
CA ILE A 98 11.20 -8.81 9.03
C ILE A 98 12.62 -8.22 9.00
N SER A 99 13.58 -9.04 8.57
CA SER A 99 14.96 -8.61 8.34
C SER A 99 14.99 -7.49 7.30
N SER A 100 15.98 -6.59 7.41
CA SER A 100 16.22 -5.57 6.38
C SER A 100 17.32 -5.98 5.40
N TYR A 101 17.94 -7.15 5.61
CA TYR A 101 18.93 -7.70 4.70
C TYR A 101 18.26 -8.49 3.58
N ILE A 102 18.99 -8.70 2.48
CA ILE A 102 18.62 -9.72 1.51
C ILE A 102 19.26 -11.03 2.00
N ASP A 103 18.55 -11.73 2.87
CA ASP A 103 19.03 -12.92 3.58
C ASP A 103 18.13 -14.15 3.41
N SER A 104 17.15 -14.08 2.51
CA SER A 104 16.15 -15.13 2.27
C SER A 104 15.27 -15.43 3.49
N SER A 105 15.04 -14.45 4.36
CA SER A 105 14.02 -14.49 5.40
C SER A 105 12.61 -14.75 4.86
N ASN A 106 12.31 -14.37 3.62
CA ASN A 106 11.07 -14.75 2.94
C ASN A 106 10.95 -16.27 2.65
N VAL A 107 12.04 -17.03 2.79
CA VAL A 107 12.09 -18.50 2.71
C VAL A 107 12.22 -19.11 4.10
N TYR A 108 13.13 -18.60 4.92
CA TYR A 108 13.55 -19.24 6.17
C TYR A 108 12.91 -18.65 7.43
N GLY A 109 12.22 -17.51 7.32
CA GLY A 109 11.64 -16.78 8.44
C GLY A 109 12.65 -15.88 9.17
N VAL A 110 12.13 -15.15 10.15
CA VAL A 110 12.89 -14.19 10.99
C VAL A 110 12.88 -14.53 12.47
N THR A 111 12.33 -15.71 12.82
CA THR A 111 12.16 -16.21 14.19
C THR A 111 12.21 -17.72 14.24
#